data_AF-A0A6A0AI08-F1
#
_entry.id   AF-A0A6A0AI08-F1
#
_cell.length_a   1.000
_cell.length_b   1.000
_cell.length_c   1.000
_cell.angle_alpha   90.00
_cell.angle_beta   90.00
_cell.angle_gamma   90.00
#
_symmetry.space_group_name_H-M   'P 1'
#
loop_
_entity.id
_entity.type
_entity.pdbx_description
1 polymer ?
#
loop_
_entity_poly.entity_id
_entity_poly.type
_entity_poly.pdbx_seq_one_letter_code
_entity_poly.pdbx_strand_id
1 'polypeptide(L)'
;QAFEKIQAATGIEDIDVLVSSFISAEDQNYTLFNYVNEVNTEIEALEDQINIIRREVDKYRQGGAALDRLKSSAMKDTEERLASTQAQAELYEKRYEAASNTVAVLKTSIFDLFDTIGCNTPAVRELLGDDGLVTEGNVLAHLGIIEQRTNELLQAYA
;
A
#
# COMPACT_ATOMS: atom_id res chain seq x y z
N GLN A 1 -10.51 74.31 -49.84
CA GLN A 1 -11.03 73.09 -50.51
C GLN A 1 -11.27 71.92 -49.55
N ALA A 2 -10.33 71.50 -48.70
CA ALA A 2 -10.61 70.42 -47.73
C ALA A 2 -11.66 70.83 -46.67
N PHE A 3 -11.59 72.07 -46.18
CA PHE A 3 -12.49 72.60 -45.14
C PHE A 3 -13.95 72.75 -45.61
N GLU A 4 -14.19 73.32 -46.79
CA GLU A 4 -15.55 73.44 -47.37
C GLU A 4 -16.23 72.07 -47.57
N LYS A 5 -15.47 71.03 -47.90
CA LYS A 5 -15.99 69.67 -48.02
C LYS A 5 -16.39 69.08 -46.66
N ILE A 6 -15.64 69.38 -45.60
CA ILE A 6 -15.94 68.91 -44.24
C ILE A 6 -17.14 69.68 -43.68
N GLN A 7 -17.23 70.98 -43.92
CA GLN A 7 -18.36 71.83 -43.51
C GLN A 7 -19.66 71.38 -44.20
N ALA A 8 -19.60 71.08 -45.51
CA ALA A 8 -20.73 70.54 -46.27
C ALA A 8 -21.16 69.13 -45.84
N ALA A 9 -20.23 68.31 -45.32
CA ALA A 9 -20.51 66.95 -44.87
C ALA A 9 -21.03 66.88 -43.41
N THR A 10 -20.61 67.81 -42.56
CA THR A 10 -20.96 67.84 -41.13
C THR A 10 -22.13 68.77 -40.80
N GLY A 11 -22.41 69.76 -41.67
CA GLY A 11 -23.51 70.71 -41.49
C GLY A 11 -23.27 71.77 -40.40
N ILE A 12 -22.05 71.85 -39.85
CA ILE A 12 -21.68 72.80 -38.79
C ILE A 12 -21.05 74.03 -39.44
N GLU A 13 -21.69 75.20 -39.31
CA GLU A 13 -21.21 76.46 -39.90
C GLU A 13 -20.11 77.12 -39.06
N ASP A 14 -20.09 76.90 -37.75
CA ASP A 14 -19.11 77.46 -36.81
C ASP A 14 -17.83 76.60 -36.74
N ILE A 15 -16.72 77.19 -37.17
CA ILE A 15 -15.41 76.55 -37.24
C ILE A 15 -14.92 76.12 -35.86
N ASP A 16 -15.16 76.90 -34.80
CA ASP A 16 -14.65 76.59 -33.46
C ASP A 16 -15.41 75.38 -32.88
N VAL A 17 -16.71 75.27 -33.18
CA VAL A 17 -17.55 74.13 -32.80
C VAL A 17 -17.14 72.87 -33.56
N LEU A 18 -16.85 72.99 -34.86
CA LEU A 18 -16.39 71.87 -35.68
C LEU A 18 -15.06 71.31 -35.19
N VAL A 19 -14.09 72.20 -34.88
CA VAL A 19 -12.78 71.83 -34.34
C VAL A 19 -12.92 71.17 -32.98
N SER A 20 -13.73 71.73 -32.08
CA SER A 20 -14.01 71.14 -30.76
C SER A 20 -14.63 69.75 -30.86
N SER A 21 -15.61 69.56 -31.77
CA SER A 21 -16.25 68.26 -31.97
C SER A 21 -15.28 67.22 -32.56
N PHE A 22 -14.38 67.63 -33.45
CA PHE A 22 -13.35 66.75 -33.99
C PHE A 22 -12.34 66.33 -32.92
N ILE A 23 -11.88 67.26 -32.09
CA ILE A 23 -10.97 66.97 -30.97
C ILE A 23 -11.65 65.99 -29.99
N SER A 24 -12.91 66.21 -29.64
CA SER A 24 -13.63 65.30 -28.74
C SER A 24 -13.84 63.91 -29.34
N ALA A 25 -14.11 63.82 -30.64
CA ALA A 25 -14.23 62.54 -31.34
C ALA A 25 -12.88 61.83 -31.44
N GLU A 26 -11.79 62.56 -31.65
CA GLU A 26 -10.42 62.04 -31.67
C GLU A 26 -10.01 61.49 -30.30
N ASP A 27 -10.30 62.20 -29.21
CA ASP A 27 -10.05 61.73 -27.83
C ASP A 27 -10.85 60.45 -27.51
N GLN A 28 -12.11 60.38 -27.93
CA GLN A 28 -12.91 59.16 -27.78
C GLN A 28 -12.33 58.00 -28.59
N ASN A 29 -11.88 58.26 -29.81
CA ASN A 29 -11.29 57.24 -30.68
C ASN A 29 -9.94 56.74 -30.12
N TYR A 30 -9.13 57.63 -29.56
CA TYR A 30 -7.89 57.30 -28.85
C TYR A 30 -8.17 56.40 -27.64
N THR A 31 -9.17 56.75 -26.83
CA THR A 31 -9.58 55.96 -25.66
C THR A 31 -10.05 54.56 -26.06
N LEU A 32 -10.90 54.47 -27.10
CA LEU A 32 -11.37 53.20 -27.64
C LEU A 32 -10.24 52.34 -28.18
N PHE A 33 -9.29 52.93 -28.91
CA PHE A 33 -8.14 52.22 -29.45
C PHE A 33 -7.27 51.63 -28.34
N ASN A 34 -7.03 52.40 -27.28
CA ASN A 34 -6.29 51.91 -26.11
C ASN A 34 -7.03 50.76 -25.41
N TYR A 35 -8.35 50.90 -25.24
CA TYR A 35 -9.16 49.83 -24.64
C TYR A 35 -9.12 48.54 -25.45
N VAL A 36 -9.23 48.62 -26.79
CA VAL A 36 -9.11 47.45 -27.66
C VAL A 36 -7.74 46.78 -27.53
N ASN A 37 -6.66 47.56 -27.43
CA ASN A 37 -5.32 47.00 -27.22
C ASN A 37 -5.17 46.32 -25.86
N GLU A 38 -5.73 46.91 -24.80
CA GLU A 38 -5.71 46.33 -23.46
C GLU A 38 -6.47 45.00 -23.43
N VAL A 39 -7.67 44.96 -24.01
CA VAL A 39 -8.47 43.73 -24.14
C VAL A 39 -7.73 42.66 -24.96
N ASN A 40 -7.08 43.03 -26.07
CA ASN A 40 -6.28 42.07 -26.85
C ASN A 40 -5.12 41.51 -26.04
N THR A 41 -4.44 42.36 -25.26
CA THR A 41 -3.35 41.91 -24.36
C THR A 41 -3.88 40.96 -23.29
N GLU A 42 -5.07 41.23 -22.74
CA GLU A 42 -5.71 40.35 -21.76
C GLU A 42 -6.13 39.01 -22.39
N ILE A 43 -6.64 39.01 -23.62
CA ILE A 43 -6.96 37.79 -24.37
C ILE A 43 -5.71 36.92 -24.54
N GLU A 44 -4.60 37.50 -25.00
CA GLU A 44 -3.33 36.77 -25.17
C GLU A 44 -2.86 36.16 -23.83
N ALA A 45 -2.94 36.93 -22.74
CA ALA A 45 -2.56 36.45 -21.41
C ALA A 45 -3.46 35.29 -20.94
N LEU A 46 -4.77 35.36 -21.19
CA LEU A 46 -5.71 34.30 -20.84
C LEU A 46 -5.49 33.04 -21.68
N GLU A 47 -5.22 33.18 -22.97
CA GLU A 47 -4.89 32.06 -23.86
C GLU A 47 -3.63 31.33 -23.40
N ASP A 48 -2.60 32.08 -23.00
CA ASP A 48 -1.38 31.51 -22.43
C ASP A 48 -1.65 30.75 -21.12
N GLN A 49 -2.46 31.32 -20.22
CA GLN A 49 -2.86 30.63 -18.99
C GLN A 49 -3.63 29.35 -19.26
N ILE A 50 -4.58 29.37 -20.21
CA ILE A 50 -5.33 28.17 -20.62
C ILE A 50 -4.36 27.10 -21.15
N ASN A 51 -3.37 27.49 -21.96
CA ASN A 51 -2.40 26.57 -22.51
C ASN A 51 -1.46 25.97 -21.44
N ILE A 52 -1.11 26.74 -20.41
CA ILE A 52 -0.34 26.23 -19.26
C ILE A 52 -1.16 25.21 -18.48
N ILE A 53 -2.40 25.57 -18.12
CA ILE A 53 -3.30 24.71 -17.33
C ILE A 53 -3.59 23.41 -18.08
N ARG A 54 -3.85 23.46 -19.39
CA ARG A 54 -4.08 22.25 -20.21
C ARG A 54 -2.88 21.32 -20.20
N ARG A 55 -1.66 21.86 -20.36
CA ARG A 55 -0.42 21.07 -20.29
C ARG A 55 -0.24 20.42 -18.92
N GLU A 56 -0.57 21.13 -17.86
CA GLU A 56 -0.50 20.61 -16.50
C GLU A 56 -1.51 19.48 -16.26
N VAL A 57 -2.76 19.64 -16.70
CA VAL A 57 -3.80 18.59 -16.66
C VAL A 57 -3.35 17.33 -17.40
N ASP A 58 -2.79 17.47 -18.60
CA ASP A 58 -2.31 16.33 -19.39
C ASP A 58 -1.14 15.62 -18.70
N LYS A 59 -0.23 16.37 -18.10
CA LYS A 59 0.87 15.80 -17.29
C LYS A 59 0.34 15.00 -16.10
N TYR A 60 -0.64 15.53 -15.36
CA TYR A 60 -1.24 14.81 -14.23
C TYR A 60 -2.03 13.58 -14.68
N ARG A 61 -2.76 13.64 -15.80
CA ARG A 61 -3.47 12.48 -16.35
C ARG A 61 -2.52 11.35 -16.76
N GLN A 62 -1.45 11.70 -17.46
CA GLN A 62 -0.45 10.72 -17.90
C GLN A 62 0.32 10.13 -16.71
N GLY A 63 0.73 10.97 -15.74
CA GLY A 63 1.40 10.53 -14.52
C GLY A 63 0.51 9.69 -13.60
N GLY A 64 -0.76 10.08 -13.45
CA GLY A 64 -1.73 9.38 -12.61
C GLY A 64 -2.03 7.97 -13.10
N ALA A 65 -2.27 7.80 -14.40
CA ALA A 65 -2.54 6.47 -14.97
C ALA A 65 -1.35 5.51 -14.83
N ALA A 66 -0.12 6.01 -14.98
CA ALA A 66 1.09 5.20 -14.78
C ALA A 66 1.29 4.82 -13.32
N LEU A 67 1.10 5.79 -12.40
CA LEU A 67 1.19 5.57 -10.97
C LEU A 67 0.13 4.58 -10.48
N ASP A 68 -1.10 4.70 -10.94
CA ASP A 68 -2.20 3.79 -10.58
C ASP A 68 -1.93 2.36 -11.05
N ARG A 69 -1.38 2.18 -12.26
CA ARG A 69 -0.98 0.85 -12.75
C ARG A 69 0.13 0.23 -11.90
N LEU A 70 1.16 1.00 -11.57
CA LEU A 70 2.25 0.52 -10.71
C LEU A 70 1.73 0.15 -9.33
N LYS A 71 0.90 1.01 -8.73
CA LYS A 71 0.29 0.78 -7.41
C LYS A 71 -0.61 -0.46 -7.43
N SER A 72 -1.42 -0.63 -8.48
CA SER A 72 -2.29 -1.79 -8.65
C SER A 72 -1.49 -3.10 -8.79
N SER A 73 -0.41 -3.09 -9.57
CA SER A 73 0.47 -4.26 -9.70
C SER A 73 1.18 -4.60 -8.39
N ALA A 74 1.66 -3.60 -7.66
CA ALA A 74 2.31 -3.81 -6.37
C ALA A 74 1.32 -4.36 -5.33
N MET A 75 0.09 -3.85 -5.28
CA MET A 75 -0.96 -4.41 -4.42
C MET A 75 -1.22 -5.88 -4.75
N LYS A 76 -1.35 -6.20 -6.04
CA LYS A 76 -1.62 -7.58 -6.47
C LYS A 76 -0.50 -8.54 -6.05
N ASP A 77 0.77 -8.16 -6.24
CA ASP A 77 1.91 -8.98 -5.77
C ASP A 77 1.86 -9.21 -4.26
N THR A 78 1.56 -8.16 -3.48
CA THR A 78 1.46 -8.28 -2.02
C THR A 78 0.29 -9.16 -1.59
N GLU A 79 -0.85 -9.10 -2.26
CA GLU A 79 -2.01 -9.96 -2.00
C GLU A 79 -1.72 -11.42 -2.32
N GLU A 80 -1.08 -11.71 -3.46
CA GLU A 80 -0.69 -13.07 -3.84
C GLU A 80 0.32 -13.67 -2.85
N ARG A 81 1.30 -12.87 -2.41
CA ARG A 81 2.28 -13.30 -1.40
C ARG A 81 1.64 -13.52 -0.04
N LEU A 82 0.68 -12.68 0.35
CA LEU A 82 -0.07 -12.85 1.60
C LEU A 82 -0.88 -14.16 1.57
N ALA A 83 -1.63 -14.40 0.49
CA ALA A 83 -2.43 -15.61 0.32
C ALA A 83 -1.56 -16.88 0.35
N SER A 84 -0.43 -16.87 -0.36
CA SER A 84 0.52 -17.99 -0.36
C SER A 84 1.10 -18.25 1.03
N THR A 85 1.51 -17.19 1.74
CA THR A 85 2.08 -17.29 3.08
C THR A 85 1.07 -17.83 4.08
N GLN A 86 -0.18 -17.36 4.00
CA GLN A 86 -1.26 -17.82 4.87
C GLN A 86 -1.59 -19.30 4.62
N ALA A 87 -1.67 -19.73 3.37
CA ALA A 87 -1.88 -21.13 3.03
C ALA A 87 -0.74 -22.04 3.57
N GLN A 88 0.51 -21.56 3.52
CA GLN A 88 1.62 -22.32 4.09
C GLN A 88 1.58 -22.35 5.63
N ALA A 89 1.22 -21.25 6.28
CA ALA A 89 1.05 -21.21 7.73
C ALA A 89 -0.02 -22.22 8.19
N GLU A 90 -1.17 -22.26 7.52
CA GLU A 90 -2.23 -23.24 7.80
C GLU A 90 -1.77 -24.69 7.60
N LEU A 91 -0.96 -24.95 6.56
CA LEU A 91 -0.38 -26.27 6.34
C LEU A 91 0.59 -26.66 7.47
N TYR A 92 1.48 -25.75 7.87
CA TYR A 92 2.43 -26.01 8.96
C TYR A 92 1.73 -26.22 10.30
N GLU A 93 0.66 -25.48 10.58
CA GLU A 93 -0.14 -25.65 11.79
C GLU A 93 -0.75 -27.05 11.86
N LYS A 94 -1.38 -27.51 10.77
CA LYS A 94 -1.94 -28.87 10.68
C LYS A 94 -0.88 -29.95 10.87
N ARG A 95 0.31 -29.75 10.29
CA ARG A 95 1.44 -30.69 10.44
C ARG A 95 1.97 -30.71 11.87
N TYR A 96 2.05 -29.55 12.50
CA TYR A 96 2.46 -29.41 13.89
C TYR A 96 1.48 -30.11 14.83
N GLU A 97 0.17 -29.88 14.65
CA GLU A 97 -0.87 -30.52 15.43
C GLU A 97 -0.81 -32.05 15.31
N ALA A 98 -0.67 -32.59 14.08
CA ALA A 98 -0.52 -34.02 13.85
C ALA A 98 0.74 -34.60 14.53
N ALA A 99 1.88 -33.91 14.44
CA ALA A 99 3.12 -34.32 15.09
C ALA A 99 3.01 -34.26 16.62
N SER A 100 2.42 -33.20 17.16
CA SER A 100 2.19 -33.01 18.59
C SER A 100 1.29 -34.11 19.17
N ASN A 101 0.20 -34.45 18.47
CA ASN A 101 -0.67 -35.57 18.84
C ASN A 101 0.09 -36.91 18.84
N THR A 102 0.95 -37.13 17.85
CA THR A 102 1.80 -38.34 17.80
C THR A 102 2.75 -38.39 19.00
N VAL A 103 3.38 -37.28 19.34
CA VAL A 103 4.27 -37.17 20.51
C VAL A 103 3.50 -37.41 21.82
N ALA A 104 2.28 -36.88 21.96
CA ALA A 104 1.45 -37.10 23.15
C ALA A 104 1.09 -38.57 23.33
N VAL A 105 0.72 -39.27 22.24
CA VAL A 105 0.47 -40.71 22.27
C VAL A 105 1.74 -41.46 22.68
N LEU A 106 2.90 -41.14 22.09
CA LEU A 106 4.17 -41.79 22.44
C LEU A 106 4.55 -41.58 23.91
N LYS A 107 4.39 -40.37 24.46
CA LYS A 107 4.65 -40.09 25.88
C LYS A 107 3.81 -40.97 26.78
N THR A 108 2.53 -41.15 26.45
CA THR A 108 1.60 -42.01 27.18
C THR A 108 2.04 -43.47 27.09
N SER A 109 2.29 -43.99 25.89
CA SER A 109 2.73 -45.39 25.70
C SER A 109 4.06 -45.70 26.38
N ILE A 110 4.99 -44.74 26.41
CA ILE A 110 6.27 -44.86 27.13
C ILE A 110 6.02 -44.97 28.63
N PHE A 111 5.15 -44.13 29.17
CA PHE A 111 4.79 -44.18 30.59
C PHE A 111 4.12 -45.51 30.95
N ASP A 112 3.15 -45.97 30.16
CA ASP A 112 2.46 -47.24 30.38
C ASP A 112 3.43 -48.42 30.40
N LEU A 113 4.39 -48.44 29.46
CA LEU A 113 5.42 -49.46 29.40
C LEU A 113 6.39 -49.37 30.58
N PHE A 114 6.80 -48.15 30.97
CA PHE A 114 7.64 -47.89 32.13
C PHE A 114 7.03 -48.42 33.44
N ASP A 115 5.72 -48.22 33.62
CA ASP A 115 4.98 -48.75 34.77
C ASP A 115 4.83 -50.27 34.71
N THR A 116 4.46 -50.80 33.54
CA THR A 116 4.21 -52.24 33.31
C THR A 116 5.43 -53.12 33.61
N ILE A 117 6.63 -52.68 33.23
CA ILE A 117 7.87 -53.45 33.47
C ILE A 117 8.48 -53.21 34.86
N GLY A 118 7.80 -52.41 35.70
CA GLY A 118 8.18 -52.15 37.08
C GLY A 118 9.32 -51.15 37.27
N CYS A 119 9.56 -50.25 36.30
CA CYS A 119 10.57 -49.19 36.46
C CYS A 119 10.14 -48.08 37.43
N ASN A 120 8.86 -47.99 37.73
CA ASN A 120 8.23 -46.90 38.48
C ASN A 120 8.47 -46.96 40.00
N THR A 121 9.74 -46.99 40.41
CA THR A 121 10.16 -47.03 41.81
C THR A 121 10.44 -45.62 42.37
N PRO A 122 10.33 -45.40 43.69
CA PRO A 122 10.59 -44.09 44.30
C PRO A 122 11.97 -43.50 43.96
N ALA A 123 13.02 -44.34 43.95
CA ALA A 123 14.38 -43.92 43.61
C ALA A 123 14.52 -43.49 42.14
N VAL A 124 13.80 -44.15 41.23
CA VAL A 124 13.82 -43.82 39.80
C VAL A 124 12.97 -42.57 39.52
N ARG A 125 11.86 -42.37 40.24
CA ARG A 125 11.08 -41.12 40.17
C ARG A 125 11.91 -39.92 40.60
N GLU A 126 12.65 -40.02 41.70
CA GLU A 126 13.54 -38.95 42.17
C GLU A 126 14.61 -38.60 41.11
N LEU A 127 15.13 -39.60 40.39
CA LEU A 127 16.08 -39.41 39.29
C LEU A 127 15.46 -38.73 38.05
N LEU A 128 14.18 -38.99 37.77
CA LEU A 128 13.47 -38.48 36.60
C LEU A 128 12.73 -37.14 36.83
N GLY A 129 12.69 -36.69 38.09
CA GLY A 129 11.96 -35.50 38.54
C GLY A 129 10.67 -35.85 39.30
N ASP A 130 10.32 -35.01 40.26
CA ASP A 130 9.33 -35.24 41.35
C ASP A 130 7.94 -35.75 40.88
N ASP A 131 7.56 -35.44 39.64
CA ASP A 131 6.25 -35.79 39.10
C ASP A 131 6.20 -37.19 38.44
N GLY A 132 7.36 -37.79 38.11
CA GLY A 132 7.44 -39.07 37.40
C GLY A 132 6.77 -39.10 36.02
N LEU A 133 6.37 -37.93 35.50
CA LEU A 133 5.68 -37.77 34.22
C LEU A 133 6.68 -37.72 33.06
N VAL A 134 6.27 -38.27 31.92
CA VAL A 134 7.03 -38.21 30.68
C VAL A 134 6.86 -36.84 30.02
N THR A 135 7.94 -36.08 29.98
CA THR A 135 8.06 -34.76 29.35
C THR A 135 9.05 -34.83 28.18
N GLU A 136 9.11 -33.79 27.34
CA GLU A 136 10.11 -33.73 26.27
C GLU A 136 11.55 -33.71 26.79
N GLY A 137 11.78 -33.14 27.97
CA GLY A 137 13.12 -33.06 28.58
C GLY A 137 13.61 -34.38 29.17
N ASN A 138 12.70 -35.29 29.54
CA ASN A 138 13.05 -36.55 30.22
C ASN A 138 12.62 -37.81 29.46
N VAL A 139 12.04 -37.69 28.25
CA VAL A 139 11.58 -38.85 27.44
C VAL A 139 12.71 -39.83 27.15
N LEU A 140 13.91 -39.31 26.85
CA LEU A 140 15.08 -40.14 26.56
C LEU A 140 15.60 -40.85 27.80
N ALA A 141 15.50 -40.23 28.97
CA ALA A 141 15.88 -40.85 30.24
C ALA A 141 14.94 -42.01 30.60
N HIS A 142 13.62 -41.84 30.40
CA HIS A 142 12.65 -42.93 30.55
C HIS A 142 12.97 -44.11 29.62
N LEU A 143 13.24 -43.84 28.34
CA LEU A 143 13.59 -44.88 27.36
C LEU A 143 14.87 -45.62 27.73
N GLY A 144 15.91 -44.93 28.22
CA GLY A 144 17.16 -45.58 28.65
C GLY A 144 16.97 -46.52 29.84
N ILE A 145 16.12 -46.14 30.80
CA ILE A 145 15.79 -47.00 31.95
C ILE A 145 14.95 -48.20 31.51
N ILE A 146 13.98 -47.98 30.62
CA ILE A 146 13.19 -49.05 29.99
C ILE A 146 14.11 -50.06 29.30
N GLU A 147 15.07 -49.57 28.51
CA GLU A 147 16.01 -50.41 27.78
C GLU A 147 16.84 -51.26 28.75
N GLN A 148 17.41 -50.65 29.80
CA GLN A 148 18.15 -51.38 30.82
C GLN A 148 17.28 -52.47 31.47
N ARG A 149 16.07 -52.12 31.90
CA ARG A 149 15.16 -53.05 32.57
C ARG A 149 14.73 -54.20 31.67
N THR A 150 14.47 -53.91 30.40
CA THR A 150 14.11 -54.91 29.41
C THR A 150 15.26 -55.90 29.20
N ASN A 151 16.50 -55.40 29.10
CA ASN A 151 17.69 -56.26 28.99
C ASN A 151 17.90 -57.14 30.23
N GLU A 152 17.71 -56.62 31.44
CA GLU A 152 17.77 -57.40 32.68
C GLU A 152 16.73 -58.52 32.70
N LEU A 153 15.48 -58.21 32.32
CA LEU A 153 14.41 -59.21 32.24
C LEU A 153 14.72 -60.28 31.20
N LEU A 154 15.23 -59.90 30.02
CA LEU A 154 15.64 -60.84 28.99
C LEU A 154 16.75 -61.78 29.48
N GLN A 155 17.75 -61.26 30.19
CA GLN A 155 18.84 -62.07 30.75
C GLN A 155 18.36 -63.01 31.87
N ALA A 156 17.34 -62.62 32.64
CA ALA A 156 16.79 -63.45 33.71
C ALA A 156 15.94 -64.63 33.20
N TYR A 157 15.44 -64.54 31.96
CA TYR A 157 14.59 -65.55 31.33
C TYR A 157 15.23 -66.25 30.11
N ALA A 158 16.49 -65.92 29.79
CA ALA A 158 17.32 -66.59 28.79
C ALA A 158 18.14 -67.74 29.41
#